data_AF-A0A640TSA4-F1
#
_entry.id   AF-A0A640TSA4-F1
#
_cell.length_a   1.000
_cell.length_b   1.000
_cell.length_c   1.000
_cell.angle_alpha   90.00
_cell.angle_beta   90.00
_cell.angle_gamma   90.00
#
_symmetry.space_group_name_H-M   'P 1'
#
loop_
_entity.id
_entity.type
_entity.pdbx_description
1 polymer ?
#
loop_
_entity_poly.entity_id
_entity_poly.type
_entity_poly.pdbx_seq_one_letter_code
_entity_poly.pdbx_strand_id
1 'polypeptide(L)'
;MSRISRFLSRCISSLYEVYGREAEIYRDPTSGVVIADCRNNCARRIFLACGFERTTTAFRLRLPEALSEAEQKARATQAMVHLFHASHYTDIASHLVCDSTLAATWAEIRERRPDHPGWPTSPTTDTHTATSTQTAASHRP
;
A
#
# COMPACT_ATOMS: atom_id res chain seq x y z
N MET A 1 16.35 -16.16 7.15
CA MET A 1 15.83 -14.86 6.63
C MET A 1 15.09 -15.09 5.31
N SER A 2 13.78 -14.81 5.29
CA SER A 2 12.90 -15.00 4.12
C SER A 2 13.20 -13.98 3.00
N ARG A 3 12.94 -14.37 1.74
CA ARG A 3 13.16 -13.52 0.55
C ARG A 3 12.31 -12.23 0.59
N ILE A 4 11.14 -12.30 1.21
CA ILE A 4 10.21 -11.16 1.39
C ILE A 4 10.83 -10.11 2.31
N SER A 5 11.49 -10.54 3.40
CA SER A 5 12.16 -9.64 4.36
C SER A 5 13.29 -8.83 3.70
N ARG A 6 14.04 -9.43 2.76
CA ARG A 6 15.09 -8.71 2.01
C ARG A 6 14.52 -7.73 1.00
N PHE A 7 13.43 -8.08 0.33
CA PHE A 7 12.78 -7.19 -0.63
C PHE A 7 12.22 -5.94 0.07
N LEU A 8 11.51 -6.14 1.20
CA LEU A 8 10.99 -5.05 2.02
C LEU A 8 12.11 -4.14 2.53
N SER A 9 13.18 -4.70 3.07
CA SER A 9 14.34 -3.92 3.54
C SER A 9 14.96 -3.04 2.42
N ARG A 10 14.99 -3.55 1.18
CA ARG A 10 15.51 -2.81 0.01
C ARG A 10 14.58 -1.68 -0.45
N CYS A 11 13.28 -1.92 -0.49
CA CYS A 11 12.28 -0.90 -0.83
C CYS A 11 12.19 0.19 0.24
N ILE A 12 12.29 -0.21 1.52
CA ILE A 12 12.32 0.70 2.68
C ILE A 12 13.55 1.62 2.58
N SER A 13 14.73 1.05 2.30
CA SER A 13 15.98 1.83 2.20
C SER A 13 16.00 2.82 1.04
N SER A 14 15.47 2.49 -0.16
CA SER A 14 15.52 3.42 -1.30
C SER A 14 14.49 4.56 -1.21
N LEU A 15 13.40 4.38 -0.47
CA LEU A 15 12.40 5.44 -0.26
C LEU A 15 12.82 6.39 0.87
N TYR A 16 13.62 5.89 1.83
CA TYR A 16 14.15 6.66 2.95
C TYR A 16 15.01 7.87 2.52
N GLU A 17 15.85 7.69 1.49
CA GLU A 17 16.76 8.75 1.01
C GLU A 17 16.02 9.90 0.30
N VAL A 18 14.80 9.68 -0.21
CA VAL A 18 14.13 10.63 -1.11
C VAL A 18 13.01 11.43 -0.41
N TYR A 19 12.30 10.85 0.57
CA TYR A 19 11.05 11.44 1.08
C TYR A 19 11.06 11.83 2.56
N GLY A 20 12.09 11.45 3.34
CA GLY A 20 12.05 11.59 4.79
C GLY A 20 10.99 10.69 5.44
N ARG A 21 11.12 10.46 6.75
CA ARG A 21 10.21 9.57 7.49
C ARG A 21 8.92 10.33 7.82
N GLU A 22 7.81 9.99 7.15
CA GLU A 22 6.50 10.64 7.41
C GLU A 22 5.82 10.11 8.68
N ALA A 23 6.03 8.83 8.98
CA ALA A 23 5.54 8.17 10.18
C ALA A 23 6.50 7.09 10.70
N GLU A 24 6.40 6.80 12.00
CA GLU A 24 7.14 5.73 12.67
C GLU A 24 6.25 4.95 13.63
N ILE A 25 6.43 3.64 13.70
CA ILE A 25 5.74 2.74 14.63
C ILE A 25 6.77 1.96 15.45
N TYR A 26 6.73 2.12 16.77
CA TYR A 26 7.70 1.51 17.69
C TYR A 26 7.05 1.14 19.03
N ARG A 27 7.75 0.32 19.82
CA ARG A 27 7.41 0.15 21.25
C ARG A 27 8.16 1.18 22.05
N ASP A 28 7.43 1.94 22.87
CA ASP A 28 8.04 2.80 23.86
C ASP A 28 8.91 1.95 24.81
N PRO A 29 10.20 2.28 24.99
CA PRO A 29 11.12 1.44 25.74
C PRO A 29 10.83 1.41 27.24
N THR A 30 10.09 2.40 27.77
CA THR A 30 9.78 2.50 29.20
C THR A 30 8.48 1.81 29.57
N SER A 31 7.47 1.94 28.72
CA SER A 31 6.11 1.44 28.98
C SER A 31 5.76 0.19 28.19
N GLY A 32 6.52 -0.15 27.14
CA GLY A 32 6.22 -1.25 26.22
C GLY A 32 5.03 -0.99 25.29
N VAL A 33 4.35 0.16 25.42
CA VAL A 33 3.20 0.55 24.62
C VAL A 33 3.61 0.78 23.17
N VAL A 34 2.79 0.31 22.23
CA VAL A 34 3.01 0.57 20.81
C VAL A 34 2.58 2.00 20.48
N ILE A 35 3.54 2.79 20.00
CA ILE A 35 3.42 4.19 19.65
C ILE A 35 3.51 4.35 18.13
N ALA A 36 2.70 5.27 17.59
CA ALA A 36 2.88 5.82 16.26
C ALA A 36 3.18 7.32 16.36
N ASP A 37 4.25 7.77 15.70
CA ASP A 37 4.58 9.19 15.57
C ASP A 37 4.37 9.62 14.11
N CYS A 38 3.54 10.62 13.87
CA CYS A 38 3.29 11.14 12.53
C CYS A 38 2.90 12.61 12.55
N ARG A 39 3.52 13.41 11.67
CA ARG A 39 3.17 14.82 11.47
C ARG A 39 2.10 15.02 10.40
N ASN A 40 1.95 14.06 9.50
CA ASN A 40 1.00 14.12 8.40
C ASN A 40 -0.43 13.79 8.87
N ASN A 41 -1.38 14.69 8.61
CA ASN A 41 -2.79 14.51 8.99
C ASN A 41 -3.48 13.33 8.28
N CYS A 42 -3.11 13.03 7.04
CA CYS A 42 -3.62 11.88 6.29
C CYS A 42 -3.14 10.57 6.92
N ALA A 43 -1.84 10.47 7.21
CA ALA A 43 -1.26 9.32 7.93
C ALA A 43 -1.94 9.14 9.31
N ARG A 44 -2.18 10.24 10.03
CA ARG A 44 -2.89 10.22 11.32
C ARG A 44 -4.30 9.61 11.21
N ARG A 45 -5.03 9.91 10.13
CA ARG A 45 -6.36 9.31 9.90
C ARG A 45 -6.29 7.80 9.68
N ILE A 46 -5.25 7.32 9.00
CA ILE A 46 -5.03 5.88 8.78
C ILE A 46 -4.73 5.18 10.10
N PHE A 47 -3.87 5.76 10.95
CA PHE A 47 -3.61 5.21 12.29
C PHE A 47 -4.89 5.09 13.13
N LEU A 48 -5.73 6.13 13.13
CA LEU A 48 -7.01 6.10 13.85
C LEU A 48 -7.94 4.99 13.32
N ALA A 49 -8.02 4.82 12.00
CA ALA A 49 -8.80 3.75 11.38
C ALA A 49 -8.29 2.35 11.74
N CYS A 50 -6.99 2.22 12.00
CA CYS A 50 -6.36 0.97 12.46
C CYS A 50 -6.41 0.78 13.98
N GLY A 51 -7.15 1.63 14.70
CA GLY A 51 -7.39 1.49 16.13
C GLY A 51 -6.30 2.08 17.03
N PHE A 52 -5.45 2.98 16.51
CA PHE A 52 -4.65 3.85 17.37
C PHE A 52 -5.51 4.97 17.97
N GLU A 53 -5.13 5.43 19.15
CA GLU A 53 -5.77 6.50 19.90
C GLU A 53 -4.86 7.73 19.98
N ARG A 54 -5.47 8.91 20.05
CA ARG A 54 -4.70 10.15 20.25
C ARG A 54 -4.14 10.18 21.66
N THR A 55 -2.91 10.67 21.79
CA THR A 55 -2.33 11.00 23.09
C THR A 55 -2.40 12.50 23.34
N THR A 56 -2.08 12.91 24.57
CA THR A 56 -1.89 14.33 24.93
C THR A 56 -0.66 14.93 24.26
N THR A 57 0.28 14.11 23.80
CA THR A 57 1.47 14.54 23.08
C THR A 57 1.13 14.79 21.61
N ALA A 58 1.49 15.96 21.09
CA ALA A 58 1.29 16.30 19.69
C ALA A 58 1.96 15.26 18.77
N PHE A 59 1.33 14.97 17.63
CA PHE A 59 1.80 14.01 16.60
C PHE A 59 1.90 12.54 17.03
N ARG A 60 1.80 12.25 18.33
CA ARG A 60 1.87 10.91 18.90
C ARG A 60 0.49 10.28 19.06
N LEU A 61 0.37 9.04 18.61
CA LEU A 61 -0.75 8.13 18.84
C LEU A 61 -0.25 6.85 19.51
N ARG A 62 -1.15 6.10 20.14
CA ARG A 62 -0.81 4.82 20.79
C ARG A 62 -1.88 3.77 20.53
N LEU A 63 -1.50 2.50 20.57
CA LEU A 63 -2.50 1.44 20.69
C LEU A 63 -3.04 1.37 22.13
N PRO A 64 -4.31 0.94 22.32
CA PRO A 64 -4.86 0.69 23.64
C PRO A 64 -4.03 -0.37 24.41
N GLU A 65 -3.84 -0.15 25.71
CA GLU A 65 -3.02 -1.03 26.56
C GLU A 65 -3.64 -2.42 26.79
N ALA A 66 -4.96 -2.54 26.70
CA ALA A 66 -5.68 -3.79 26.93
C ALA A 66 -5.55 -4.82 25.78
N LEU A 67 -4.86 -4.48 24.68
CA LEU A 67 -4.70 -5.36 23.54
C LEU A 67 -3.65 -6.44 23.81
N SER A 68 -3.95 -7.66 23.37
CA SER A 68 -2.97 -8.76 23.34
C SER A 68 -1.78 -8.41 22.44
N GLU A 69 -0.62 -9.02 22.67
CA GLU A 69 0.57 -8.80 21.82
C GLU A 69 0.28 -9.13 20.34
N ALA A 70 -0.45 -10.21 20.07
CA ALA A 70 -0.82 -10.59 18.72
C ALA A 70 -1.67 -9.51 18.04
N GLU A 71 -2.63 -8.93 18.77
CA GLU A 71 -3.48 -7.88 18.23
C GLU A 71 -2.73 -6.55 18.05
N GLN A 72 -1.81 -6.22 18.96
CA GLN A 72 -0.94 -5.06 18.79
C GLN A 72 -0.11 -5.17 17.51
N LYS A 73 0.51 -6.33 17.26
CA LYS A 73 1.28 -6.58 16.03
C LYS A 73 0.39 -6.55 14.79
N ALA A 74 -0.80 -7.14 14.85
CA ALA A 74 -1.76 -7.11 13.76
C ALA A 74 -2.14 -5.67 13.38
N ARG A 75 -2.57 -4.84 14.35
CA ARG A 75 -2.97 -3.45 14.09
C ARG A 75 -1.81 -2.57 13.63
N ALA A 76 -0.62 -2.73 14.22
CA ALA A 76 0.58 -2.05 13.77
C ALA A 76 0.95 -2.40 12.33
N THR A 77 0.89 -3.69 11.98
CA THR A 77 1.16 -4.18 10.62
C THR A 77 0.12 -3.66 9.63
N GLN A 78 -1.16 -3.70 10.00
CA GLN A 78 -2.26 -3.20 9.17
C GLN A 78 -2.09 -1.70 8.88
N ALA A 79 -1.78 -0.90 9.90
CA ALA A 79 -1.50 0.53 9.74
C ALA A 79 -0.33 0.77 8.78
N MET A 80 0.78 0.07 8.96
CA MET A 80 1.94 0.16 8.08
C MET A 80 1.55 -0.16 6.63
N VAL A 81 0.80 -1.23 6.36
CA VAL A 81 0.36 -1.60 5.01
C VAL A 81 -0.53 -0.53 4.38
N HIS A 82 -1.52 -0.02 5.11
CA HIS A 82 -2.39 1.04 4.57
C HIS A 82 -1.64 2.35 4.32
N LEU A 83 -0.66 2.69 5.16
CA LEU A 83 0.21 3.85 4.95
C LEU A 83 1.04 3.68 3.67
N PHE A 84 1.68 2.52 3.48
CA PHE A 84 2.40 2.22 2.24
C PHE A 84 1.51 2.31 1.00
N HIS A 85 0.30 1.75 1.08
CA HIS A 85 -0.67 1.82 -0.04
C HIS A 85 -1.11 3.26 -0.33
N ALA A 86 -1.18 4.12 0.68
CA ALA A 86 -1.48 5.55 0.54
C ALA A 86 -0.24 6.41 0.20
N SER A 87 0.89 5.79 -0.16
CA SER A 87 2.17 6.47 -0.43
C SER A 87 2.75 7.25 0.77
N HIS A 88 2.33 6.91 1.99
CA HIS A 88 2.91 7.43 3.22
C HIS A 88 4.03 6.51 3.71
N TYR A 89 5.27 6.98 3.55
CA TYR A 89 6.42 6.19 3.99
C TYR A 89 6.45 6.05 5.51
N THR A 90 6.45 4.80 5.99
CA THR A 90 6.37 4.48 7.42
C THR A 90 7.45 3.49 7.80
N ASP A 91 8.22 3.80 8.84
CA ASP A 91 9.10 2.83 9.48
C ASP A 91 8.36 2.07 10.59
N ILE A 92 8.63 0.78 10.72
CA ILE A 92 8.07 -0.07 11.77
C ILE A 92 9.17 -0.89 12.42
N ALA A 93 9.18 -0.91 13.75
CA ALA A 93 10.06 -1.80 14.48
C ALA A 93 9.80 -3.26 14.08
N SER A 94 10.83 -3.97 13.62
CA SER A 94 10.69 -5.30 12.99
C SER A 94 9.96 -6.33 13.84
N HIS A 95 10.08 -6.26 15.17
CA HIS A 95 9.40 -7.16 16.10
C HIS A 95 7.88 -6.93 16.20
N LEU A 96 7.37 -5.83 15.64
CA LEU A 96 5.93 -5.51 15.58
C LEU A 96 5.26 -6.03 14.31
N VAL A 97 6.03 -6.54 13.35
CA VAL A 97 5.49 -7.06 12.09
C VAL A 97 4.88 -8.44 12.31
N CYS A 98 3.66 -8.62 11.83
CA CYS A 98 2.92 -9.88 11.79
C CYS A 98 2.76 -10.35 10.35
N ASP A 99 3.49 -11.39 9.94
CA ASP A 99 3.52 -11.84 8.54
C ASP A 99 2.13 -12.27 8.01
N SER A 100 1.30 -12.90 8.85
CA SER A 100 -0.05 -13.30 8.46
C SER A 100 -0.96 -12.10 8.21
N THR A 101 -0.91 -11.10 9.08
CA THR A 101 -1.66 -9.84 8.90
C THR A 101 -1.15 -9.07 7.69
N LEU A 102 0.17 -9.03 7.47
CA LEU A 102 0.77 -8.40 6.29
C LEU A 102 0.19 -8.97 4.99
N ALA A 103 0.17 -10.30 4.87
CA ALA A 103 -0.36 -10.97 3.68
C ALA A 103 -1.86 -10.72 3.51
N ALA A 104 -2.63 -10.79 4.60
CA ALA A 104 -4.08 -10.59 4.60
C ALA A 104 -4.46 -9.16 4.22
N THR A 105 -3.83 -8.14 4.81
CA THR A 105 -4.14 -6.73 4.50
C THR A 105 -3.80 -6.37 3.06
N TRP A 106 -2.70 -6.88 2.51
CA TRP A 106 -2.41 -6.70 1.07
C TRP A 106 -3.42 -7.40 0.17
N ALA A 107 -3.95 -8.57 0.57
CA ALA A 107 -5.00 -9.25 -0.18
C ALA A 107 -6.30 -8.44 -0.18
N GLU A 108 -6.72 -7.94 0.98
CA GLU A 108 -7.89 -7.05 1.14
C GLU A 108 -7.78 -5.80 0.26
N ILE A 109 -6.62 -5.15 0.25
CA ILE A 109 -6.38 -3.96 -0.60
C ILE A 109 -6.50 -4.30 -2.08
N ARG A 110 -5.98 -5.45 -2.51
CA ARG A 110 -6.07 -5.89 -3.91
C ARG A 110 -7.51 -6.22 -4.30
N GLU A 111 -8.26 -6.88 -3.44
CA GLU A 111 -9.67 -7.26 -3.67
C GLU A 111 -10.58 -6.03 -3.72
N ARG A 112 -10.31 -5.00 -2.92
CA ARG A 112 -11.07 -3.75 -2.91
C ARG A 112 -10.69 -2.78 -4.02
N ARG A 113 -9.68 -3.10 -4.83
CA ARG A 113 -9.36 -2.30 -5.99
C ARG A 113 -10.51 -2.50 -6.98
N PRO A 114 -11.26 -1.45 -7.36
CA PRO A 114 -12.24 -1.59 -8.42
C PRO A 114 -11.46 -2.04 -9.67
N ASP A 115 -11.82 -3.22 -10.19
CA ASP A 115 -11.35 -3.71 -11.47
C ASP A 115 -11.43 -2.55 -12.45
N HIS A 116 -10.30 -2.01 -12.88
CA HIS A 116 -10.30 -0.94 -13.85
C HIS A 116 -10.78 -1.53 -15.19
N PRO A 117 -11.94 -1.15 -15.74
CA PRO A 117 -12.22 -1.39 -17.15
C PRO A 117 -11.55 -0.25 -17.89
N GLY A 118 -10.26 -0.39 -18.21
CA GLY A 118 -9.52 0.76 -18.74
C GLY A 118 -8.05 0.52 -19.01
N TRP A 119 -7.67 -0.67 -19.44
CA TRP A 119 -6.50 -0.76 -20.32
C TRP A 119 -7.03 -0.55 -21.73
N PRO A 120 -6.60 0.47 -22.49
CA PRO A 120 -6.88 0.50 -23.91
C PRO A 120 -6.08 -0.67 -24.50
N THR A 121 -6.75 -1.80 -24.74
CA THR A 121 -6.23 -2.78 -25.70
C THR A 121 -5.97 -2.00 -26.96
N SER A 122 -4.68 -1.88 -27.30
CA SER A 122 -4.22 -1.29 -28.55
C SER A 122 -5.12 -1.77 -29.67
N PRO A 123 -5.59 -0.91 -30.59
CA PRO A 123 -6.35 -1.38 -31.73
C PRO A 123 -5.42 -2.33 -32.49
N THR A 124 -5.78 -3.62 -32.49
CA THR A 124 -5.14 -4.61 -33.32
C THR A 124 -5.25 -4.11 -34.75
N THR A 125 -4.11 -3.74 -35.30
CA THR A 125 -3.90 -3.37 -36.70
C THR A 125 -4.63 -4.35 -37.62
N ASP A 126 -5.33 -3.74 -38.58
CA ASP A 126 -5.99 -4.31 -39.74
C ASP A 126 -5.34 -5.58 -40.30
N THR A 127 -6.17 -6.54 -40.74
CA THR A 127 -5.89 -7.38 -41.92
C THR A 127 -7.15 -8.13 -42.37
N HIS A 128 -7.73 -7.62 -43.48
CA HIS A 128 -8.44 -8.29 -44.59
C HIS A 128 -9.75 -9.08 -44.27
N THR A 129 -10.87 -8.89 -44.99
CA THR A 129 -11.03 -9.24 -46.42
C THR A 129 -12.41 -8.78 -46.90
N ALA A 130 -12.48 -8.02 -48.00
CA ALA A 130 -13.66 -8.01 -48.87
C ALA A 130 -13.18 -7.92 -50.32
N THR A 131 -13.01 -9.09 -50.91
CA THR A 131 -12.80 -9.31 -52.34
C THR A 131 -14.06 -8.86 -53.09
N SER A 132 -13.93 -7.91 -54.01
CA SER A 132 -14.87 -7.74 -55.12
C SER A 132 -14.08 -7.60 -56.40
N THR A 133 -14.10 -8.67 -57.18
CA THR A 133 -13.49 -8.74 -58.51
C THR A 133 -14.58 -8.58 -59.56
N GLN A 134 -14.27 -7.77 -60.59
CA GLN A 134 -14.73 -7.85 -62.01
C GLN A 134 -16.10 -7.20 -62.35
N THR A 135 -16.33 -6.49 -63.46
CA THR A 135 -15.63 -6.34 -64.77
C THR A 135 -16.01 -5.01 -65.48
N ALA A 136 -15.11 -4.61 -66.39
CA ALA A 136 -15.01 -3.48 -67.32
C ALA A 136 -16.20 -3.06 -68.21
N ALA A 137 -16.19 -1.76 -68.58
CA ALA A 137 -16.30 -1.18 -69.94
C ALA A 137 -16.38 0.37 -69.79
N SER A 138 -16.00 1.27 -70.69
CA SER A 138 -15.20 1.31 -71.91
C SER A 138 -15.18 2.80 -72.30
N HIS A 139 -14.01 3.30 -72.68
CA HIS A 139 -13.72 4.47 -73.53
C HIS A 139 -14.36 5.87 -73.35
N ARG A 140 -13.43 6.82 -73.28
CA ARG A 140 -13.43 8.26 -73.60
C ARG A 140 -13.86 8.54 -75.06
N PRO A 141 -14.13 9.79 -75.50
CA PRO A 141 -13.25 10.98 -75.38
C PRO A 141 -13.75 12.10 -74.45
#